data_AF-A0A2I0QLU8-F1
#
_entry.id   AF-A0A2I0QLU8-F1
#
_cell.length_a   1.000
_cell.length_b   1.000
_cell.length_c   1.000
_cell.angle_alpha   90.00
_cell.angle_beta   90.00
_cell.angle_gamma   90.00
#
_symmetry.space_group_name_H-M   'P 1'
#
loop_
_entity.id
_entity.type
_entity.pdbx_description
1 polymer ?
#
loop_
_entity_poly.entity_id
_entity_poly.type
_entity_poly.pdbx_seq_one_letter_code
_entity_poly.pdbx_strand_id
1 'polypeptide(L)'
;MPKPSILTAFNYLISGASVAIIGAIIGIVVGFDAVSGERERGTLKFLLTQPLFRDTLINGKFLGFISLIFVVVLTSLIICIGVIGSTTGEFPDGDDLLRVTLFGLITFLYMLAFVVIGMFFSIFLKESVNALLAAIAIFIVVNLLISPIASAIASFAAPIPSYTFGSQGKAMQKAYQDNYNLQQQISYLSPSENFRNINQVILNPYFENRQNMQFGFGQQVKHPISESLSMVWGNIIAIVVALVMFFIASYILFLRQDIS
;
A
#
# COMPACT_ATOMS: atom_id res chain seq x y z
N MET A 1 -0.14 24.85 24.47
CA MET A 1 0.23 23.73 23.58
C MET A 1 -0.21 24.12 22.18
N PRO A 2 0.63 23.99 21.13
CA PRO A 2 0.15 24.19 19.76
C PRO A 2 -1.02 23.24 19.51
N LYS A 3 -2.06 23.72 18.84
CA LYS A 3 -3.18 22.86 18.45
C LYS A 3 -2.65 21.77 17.50
N PRO A 4 -3.09 20.51 17.65
CA PRO A 4 -2.66 19.45 16.75
C PRO A 4 -3.19 19.74 15.35
N SER A 5 -2.27 19.88 14.38
CA SER A 5 -2.63 20.11 12.98
C SER A 5 -3.46 18.96 12.41
N ILE A 6 -4.28 19.24 11.39
CA ILE A 6 -5.04 18.22 10.66
C ILE A 6 -4.15 17.08 10.15
N LEU A 7 -2.91 17.40 9.74
CA LEU A 7 -1.93 16.41 9.27
C LEU A 7 -1.53 15.42 10.37
N THR A 8 -1.46 15.87 11.63
CA THR A 8 -1.18 14.99 12.77
C THR A 8 -2.31 13.97 12.97
N ALA A 9 -3.57 14.39 12.83
CA ALA A 9 -4.72 13.48 12.91
C ALA A 9 -4.70 12.42 11.80
N PHE A 10 -4.41 12.82 10.56
CA PHE A 10 -4.22 11.88 9.44
C PHE A 10 -3.04 10.93 9.67
N ASN A 11 -1.94 11.40 10.26
CA ASN A 11 -0.79 10.56 10.59
C ASN A 11 -1.16 9.49 11.64
N TYR A 12 -1.94 9.84 12.67
CA TYR A 12 -2.41 8.88 13.66
C TYR A 12 -3.30 7.76 13.05
N LEU A 13 -4.14 8.09 12.06
CA LEU A 13 -4.95 7.09 11.35
C LEU A 13 -4.09 6.00 10.68
N ILE A 14 -2.91 6.36 10.18
CA ILE A 14 -2.00 5.44 9.50
C ILE A 14 -1.07 4.73 10.48
N SER A 15 -0.54 5.47 11.45
CA SER A 15 0.33 4.91 12.49
C SER A 15 -0.36 3.79 13.29
N GLY A 16 -1.70 3.80 13.37
CA GLY A 16 -2.50 2.71 13.94
C GLY A 16 -2.62 1.44 13.08
N ALA A 17 -1.93 1.34 11.93
CA ALA A 17 -2.00 0.24 10.96
C ALA A 17 -3.37 -0.03 10.29
N SER A 18 -4.45 0.58 10.78
CA SER A 18 -5.83 0.31 10.37
C SER A 18 -6.08 0.56 8.89
N VAL A 19 -5.64 1.69 8.34
CA VAL A 19 -5.95 2.06 6.94
C VAL A 19 -5.32 1.11 5.94
N ALA A 20 -4.06 0.70 6.15
CA ALA A 20 -3.37 -0.23 5.26
C ALA A 20 -4.04 -1.61 5.24
N ILE A 21 -4.41 -2.12 6.43
CA ILE A 21 -5.07 -3.40 6.62
C ILE A 21 -6.47 -3.37 5.99
N ILE A 22 -7.29 -2.39 6.37
CA ILE A 22 -8.67 -2.24 5.89
C ILE A 22 -8.68 -2.03 4.38
N GLY A 23 -7.81 -1.14 3.88
CA GLY A 23 -7.72 -0.85 2.45
C GLY A 23 -7.38 -2.09 1.61
N ALA A 24 -6.44 -2.90 2.06
CA ALA A 24 -6.05 -4.12 1.37
C ALA A 24 -7.13 -5.22 1.46
N ILE A 25 -7.81 -5.36 2.60
CA ILE A 25 -8.95 -6.29 2.73
C ILE A 25 -10.07 -5.88 1.78
N ILE A 26 -10.47 -4.60 1.76
CA ILE A 26 -11.50 -4.10 0.85
C ILE A 26 -11.09 -4.37 -0.60
N GLY A 27 -9.82 -4.07 -0.96
CA GLY A 27 -9.31 -4.34 -2.29
C GLY A 27 -9.45 -5.81 -2.67
N ILE A 28 -8.99 -6.73 -1.82
CA ILE A 28 -9.12 -8.18 -2.07
C ILE A 28 -10.58 -8.61 -2.19
N VAL A 29 -11.44 -8.17 -1.27
CA VAL A 29 -12.86 -8.53 -1.26
C VAL A 29 -13.56 -8.09 -2.55
N VAL A 30 -13.20 -6.93 -3.09
CA VAL A 30 -13.71 -6.44 -4.38
C VAL A 30 -13.16 -7.26 -5.55
N GLY A 31 -11.89 -7.69 -5.49
CA GLY A 31 -11.22 -8.38 -6.58
C GLY A 31 -11.42 -9.89 -6.66
N PHE A 32 -11.55 -10.61 -5.53
CA PHE A 32 -11.46 -12.08 -5.51
C PHE A 32 -12.66 -12.77 -6.20
N ASP A 33 -13.83 -12.14 -6.24
CA ASP A 33 -15.04 -12.72 -6.85
C ASP A 33 -15.25 -12.24 -8.30
N ALA A 34 -14.27 -11.51 -8.85
CA ALA A 34 -14.39 -10.86 -10.16
C ALA A 34 -14.70 -11.83 -11.31
N VAL A 35 -14.14 -13.05 -11.26
CA VAL A 35 -14.25 -14.06 -12.33
C VAL A 35 -14.65 -15.43 -11.78
N SER A 36 -14.08 -15.87 -10.67
CA SER A 36 -14.41 -17.15 -10.03
C SER A 36 -15.89 -17.22 -9.62
N GLY A 37 -16.46 -16.14 -9.09
CA GLY A 37 -17.88 -16.08 -8.71
C GLY A 37 -18.83 -16.21 -9.88
N GLU A 38 -18.52 -15.54 -10.98
CA GLU A 38 -19.30 -15.65 -12.21
C GLU A 38 -19.17 -17.03 -12.85
N ARG A 39 -18.00 -17.66 -12.72
CA ARG A 39 -17.76 -19.03 -13.17
C ARG A 39 -18.59 -20.02 -12.37
N GLU A 40 -18.60 -19.92 -11.04
CA GLU A 40 -19.38 -20.79 -10.15
C GLU A 40 -20.89 -20.62 -10.34
N ARG A 41 -21.36 -19.38 -10.56
CA ARG A 41 -22.77 -19.09 -10.85
C ARG A 41 -23.19 -19.46 -12.27
N GLY A 42 -22.25 -19.85 -13.13
CA GLY A 42 -22.49 -20.17 -14.55
C GLY A 42 -22.78 -18.96 -15.44
N THR A 43 -22.79 -17.74 -14.89
CA THR A 43 -23.08 -16.50 -15.64
C THR A 43 -21.96 -16.14 -16.62
N LEU A 44 -20.73 -16.58 -16.36
CA LEU A 44 -19.60 -16.34 -17.26
C LEU A 44 -19.83 -16.95 -18.66
N LYS A 45 -20.40 -18.17 -18.74
CA LYS A 45 -20.70 -18.81 -20.03
C LYS A 45 -21.79 -18.03 -20.78
N PHE A 46 -22.80 -17.52 -20.08
CA PHE A 46 -23.85 -16.70 -20.68
C PHE A 46 -23.31 -15.39 -21.26
N LEU A 47 -22.45 -14.67 -20.53
CA LEU A 47 -21.85 -13.41 -21.01
C LEU A 47 -21.01 -13.60 -22.28
N LEU A 48 -20.37 -14.75 -22.44
CA LEU A 48 -19.55 -15.07 -23.62
C LEU A 48 -20.37 -15.53 -24.84
N THR A 49 -21.68 -15.79 -24.67
CA THR A 49 -22.58 -16.07 -25.81
C THR A 49 -23.09 -14.80 -26.47
N GLN A 50 -22.94 -13.65 -25.82
CA GLN A 50 -23.21 -12.34 -26.42
C GLN A 50 -22.04 -11.94 -27.34
N PRO A 51 -22.28 -11.09 -28.36
CA PRO A 51 -21.23 -10.59 -29.26
C PRO A 51 -20.34 -9.55 -28.55
N LEU A 52 -19.69 -9.95 -27.46
CA LEU A 52 -18.77 -9.15 -26.66
C LEU A 52 -17.38 -9.77 -26.76
N PHE A 53 -16.39 -8.93 -27.09
CA PHE A 53 -15.00 -9.34 -27.09
C PHE A 53 -14.51 -9.53 -25.64
N ARG A 54 -13.65 -10.53 -25.42
CA ARG A 54 -13.15 -10.92 -24.07
C ARG A 54 -12.32 -9.80 -23.42
N ASP A 55 -11.61 -9.01 -24.21
CA ASP A 55 -10.86 -7.83 -23.80
C ASP A 55 -11.78 -6.71 -23.25
N THR A 56 -12.97 -6.57 -23.83
CA THR A 56 -13.97 -5.59 -23.41
C THR A 56 -14.56 -5.97 -22.06
N LEU A 57 -14.75 -7.27 -21.79
CA LEU A 57 -15.23 -7.75 -20.49
C LEU A 57 -14.23 -7.42 -19.37
N ILE A 58 -12.95 -7.74 -19.56
CA ILE A 58 -11.93 -7.51 -18.53
C ILE A 58 -11.68 -6.01 -18.30
N ASN A 59 -11.65 -5.21 -19.37
CA ASN A 59 -11.50 -3.76 -19.26
C ASN A 59 -12.72 -3.12 -18.57
N GLY A 60 -13.93 -3.59 -18.87
CA GLY A 60 -15.15 -3.14 -18.21
C GLY A 60 -15.14 -3.43 -16.70
N LYS A 61 -14.72 -4.64 -16.30
CA LYS A 61 -14.54 -5.00 -14.88
C LYS A 61 -13.51 -4.11 -14.20
N PHE A 62 -12.36 -3.92 -14.83
CA PHE A 62 -11.30 -3.10 -14.27
C PHE A 62 -11.71 -1.63 -14.12
N LEU A 63 -12.41 -1.06 -15.09
CA LEU A 63 -13.00 0.29 -14.98
C LEU A 63 -14.07 0.37 -13.87
N GLY A 64 -14.85 -0.69 -13.70
CA GLY A 64 -15.79 -0.83 -12.58
C GLY A 64 -15.06 -0.79 -11.23
N PHE A 65 -13.95 -1.52 -11.10
CA PHE A 65 -13.13 -1.48 -9.90
C PHE A 65 -12.47 -0.12 -9.65
N ILE A 66 -11.93 0.51 -10.70
CA ILE A 66 -11.38 1.87 -10.62
C ILE A 66 -12.44 2.84 -10.10
N SER A 67 -13.65 2.83 -10.68
CA SER A 67 -14.70 3.76 -10.28
C SER A 67 -15.20 3.50 -8.86
N LEU A 68 -15.38 2.24 -8.46
CA LEU A 68 -15.75 1.85 -7.10
C LEU A 68 -14.71 2.36 -6.08
N ILE A 69 -13.43 2.01 -6.27
CA ILE A 69 -12.36 2.40 -5.33
C ILE A 69 -12.20 3.92 -5.29
N PHE A 70 -12.34 4.59 -6.44
CA PHE A 70 -12.31 6.06 -6.49
C PHE A 70 -13.40 6.69 -5.64
N VAL A 71 -14.66 6.23 -5.76
CA VAL A 71 -15.78 6.72 -4.95
C VAL A 71 -15.56 6.43 -3.47
N VAL A 72 -15.09 5.23 -3.11
CA VAL A 72 -14.80 4.85 -1.72
C VAL A 72 -13.73 5.76 -1.11
N VAL A 73 -12.62 6.00 -1.82
CA VAL A 73 -11.53 6.85 -1.33
C VAL A 73 -11.97 8.31 -1.24
N LEU A 74 -12.66 8.84 -2.25
CA LEU A 74 -13.15 10.21 -2.23
C LEU A 74 -14.13 10.45 -1.08
N THR A 75 -15.12 9.59 -0.91
CA THR A 75 -16.09 9.71 0.18
C THR A 75 -15.42 9.57 1.54
N SER A 76 -14.49 8.63 1.70
CA SER A 76 -13.70 8.47 2.92
C SER A 76 -12.87 9.73 3.25
N LEU A 77 -12.22 10.34 2.26
CA LEU A 77 -11.46 11.58 2.45
C LEU A 77 -12.35 12.75 2.86
N ILE A 78 -13.49 12.94 2.18
CA ILE A 78 -14.43 14.03 2.49
C ILE A 78 -14.95 13.87 3.92
N ILE A 79 -15.33 12.65 4.32
CA ILE A 79 -15.79 12.35 5.68
C ILE A 79 -14.66 12.60 6.68
N CYS A 80 -13.44 12.15 6.42
CA CYS A 80 -12.30 12.37 7.33
C CYS A 80 -12.00 13.86 7.52
N ILE A 81 -11.95 14.64 6.43
CA ILE A 81 -11.76 16.09 6.49
C ILE A 81 -12.91 16.75 7.27
N GLY A 82 -14.16 16.34 7.03
CA GLY A 82 -15.33 16.87 7.75
C GLY A 82 -15.32 16.57 9.25
N VAL A 83 -14.98 15.34 9.64
CA VAL A 83 -14.90 14.92 11.04
C VAL A 83 -13.72 15.58 11.76
N ILE A 84 -12.53 15.60 11.14
CA ILE A 84 -11.35 16.23 11.75
C ILE A 84 -11.54 17.74 11.81
N GLY A 85 -12.03 18.37 10.74
CA GLY A 85 -12.30 19.81 10.70
C GLY A 85 -13.35 20.24 11.73
N SER A 86 -14.41 19.46 11.93
CA SER A 86 -15.44 19.77 12.94
C SER A 86 -14.96 19.57 14.39
N THR A 87 -14.05 18.63 14.64
CA THR A 87 -13.53 18.36 15.99
C THR A 87 -12.35 19.24 16.39
N THR A 88 -11.47 19.57 15.45
CA THR A 88 -10.27 20.39 15.69
C THR A 88 -10.50 21.88 15.43
N GLY A 89 -11.51 22.22 14.62
CA GLY A 89 -11.76 23.57 14.13
C GLY A 89 -10.78 24.04 13.05
N GLU A 90 -9.90 23.15 12.56
CA GLU A 90 -8.88 23.44 11.56
C GLU A 90 -9.16 22.63 10.28
N PHE A 91 -9.27 23.33 9.16
CA PHE A 91 -9.39 22.71 7.84
C PHE A 91 -8.02 22.68 7.14
N PRO A 92 -7.77 21.71 6.23
CA PRO A 92 -6.51 21.67 5.51
C PRO A 92 -6.39 22.91 4.63
N ASP A 93 -5.35 23.70 4.85
CA ASP A 93 -4.99 24.85 4.01
C ASP A 93 -3.97 24.43 2.93
N GLY A 94 -3.78 25.24 1.87
CA GLY A 94 -2.99 24.98 0.66
C GLY A 94 -2.07 23.74 0.63
N ASP A 95 -0.94 23.79 1.35
CA ASP A 95 0.05 22.68 1.40
C ASP A 95 -0.51 21.41 2.05
N ASP A 96 -1.30 21.55 3.11
CA ASP A 96 -1.94 20.44 3.82
C ASP A 96 -3.00 19.79 2.93
N LEU A 97 -3.77 20.57 2.16
CA LEU A 97 -4.75 20.06 1.21
C LEU A 97 -4.09 19.23 0.10
N LEU A 98 -2.95 19.70 -0.41
CA LEU A 98 -2.16 18.94 -1.39
C LEU A 98 -1.65 17.62 -0.81
N ARG A 99 -1.14 17.62 0.43
CA ARG A 99 -0.68 16.40 1.12
C ARG A 99 -1.81 15.41 1.36
N VAL A 100 -2.98 15.88 1.79
CA VAL A 100 -4.16 15.03 1.98
C VAL A 100 -4.66 14.47 0.65
N THR A 101 -4.61 15.26 -0.43
CA THR A 101 -4.98 14.81 -1.78
C THR A 101 -4.02 13.73 -2.29
N LEU A 102 -2.70 13.92 -2.10
CA LEU A 102 -1.68 12.92 -2.42
C LEU A 102 -1.87 11.64 -1.59
N PHE A 103 -2.17 11.77 -0.29
CA PHE A 103 -2.52 10.63 0.55
C PHE A 103 -3.71 9.84 -0.03
N GLY A 104 -4.76 10.53 -0.49
CA GLY A 104 -5.88 9.92 -1.20
C GLY A 104 -5.46 9.17 -2.46
N LEU A 105 -4.66 9.80 -3.31
CA LEU A 105 -4.17 9.20 -4.55
C LEU A 105 -3.34 7.93 -4.29
N ILE A 106 -2.45 7.96 -3.30
CA ILE A 106 -1.64 6.81 -2.90
C ILE A 106 -2.51 5.70 -2.30
N THR A 107 -3.53 6.05 -1.52
CA THR A 107 -4.52 5.09 -0.99
C THR A 107 -5.31 4.43 -2.11
N PHE A 108 -5.74 5.21 -3.11
CA PHE A 108 -6.40 4.70 -4.30
C PHE A 108 -5.52 3.69 -5.06
N LEU A 109 -4.27 4.04 -5.36
CA LEU A 109 -3.32 3.15 -6.05
C LEU A 109 -3.04 1.87 -5.25
N TYR A 110 -2.87 2.01 -3.93
CA TYR A 110 -2.66 0.90 -3.02
C TYR A 110 -3.84 -0.08 -3.01
N MET A 111 -5.07 0.42 -2.83
CA MET A 111 -6.26 -0.42 -2.84
C MET A 111 -6.45 -1.11 -4.19
N LEU A 112 -6.19 -0.39 -5.30
CA LEU A 112 -6.28 -0.95 -6.64
C LEU A 112 -5.26 -2.07 -6.86
N ALA A 113 -4.05 -1.97 -6.30
CA ALA A 113 -3.06 -3.06 -6.35
C ALA A 113 -3.62 -4.34 -5.70
N PHE A 114 -4.30 -4.22 -4.55
CA PHE A 114 -4.94 -5.36 -3.89
C PHE A 114 -6.17 -5.90 -4.63
N VAL A 115 -6.94 -5.04 -5.30
CA VAL A 115 -8.03 -5.49 -6.19
C VAL A 115 -7.48 -6.37 -7.30
N VAL A 116 -6.41 -5.93 -7.96
CA VAL A 116 -5.81 -6.66 -9.07
C VAL A 116 -5.15 -7.97 -8.59
N ILE A 117 -4.57 -8.01 -7.39
CA ILE A 117 -4.11 -9.25 -6.76
C ILE A 117 -5.27 -10.21 -6.52
N GLY A 118 -6.40 -9.74 -5.98
CA GLY A 118 -7.60 -10.55 -5.80
C GLY A 118 -8.13 -11.09 -7.13
N MET A 119 -8.19 -10.24 -8.15
CA MET A 119 -8.62 -10.59 -9.50
C MET A 119 -7.70 -11.65 -10.15
N PHE A 120 -6.39 -11.53 -9.96
CA PHE A 120 -5.41 -12.50 -10.42
C PHE A 120 -5.73 -13.91 -9.89
N PHE A 121 -5.95 -14.04 -8.58
CA PHE A 121 -6.32 -15.33 -7.98
C PHE A 121 -7.71 -15.80 -8.40
N SER A 122 -8.67 -14.88 -8.59
CA SER A 122 -10.01 -15.17 -9.13
C SER A 122 -9.97 -15.80 -10.53
N ILE A 123 -9.01 -15.37 -11.36
CA ILE A 123 -8.81 -15.92 -12.70
C ILE A 123 -8.04 -17.24 -12.64
N PHE A 124 -6.96 -17.27 -11.85
CA PHE A 124 -6.05 -18.41 -11.78
C PHE A 124 -6.69 -19.66 -11.15
N LEU A 125 -7.49 -19.48 -10.09
CA LEU A 125 -8.15 -20.56 -9.37
C LEU A 125 -9.58 -20.75 -9.87
N LYS A 126 -10.03 -22.01 -9.92
CA LYS A 126 -11.37 -22.35 -10.44
C LYS A 126 -12.49 -22.09 -9.43
N GLU A 127 -12.19 -22.28 -8.14
CA GLU A 127 -13.13 -22.14 -7.03
C GLU A 127 -12.90 -20.81 -6.31
N SER A 128 -13.99 -20.08 -6.02
CA SER A 128 -13.97 -18.76 -5.40
C SER A 128 -13.43 -18.81 -3.97
N VAL A 129 -13.69 -19.90 -3.25
CA VAL A 129 -13.14 -20.10 -1.90
C VAL A 129 -11.62 -20.19 -1.96
N ASN A 130 -11.05 -20.95 -2.90
CA ASN A 130 -9.61 -21.08 -3.05
C ASN A 130 -8.98 -19.75 -3.51
N ALA A 131 -9.65 -19.00 -4.40
CA ALA A 131 -9.24 -17.66 -4.81
C ALA A 131 -9.16 -16.71 -3.60
N LEU A 132 -10.19 -16.70 -2.76
CA LEU A 132 -10.22 -15.91 -1.53
C LEU A 132 -9.11 -16.29 -0.57
N LEU A 133 -8.93 -17.59 -0.30
CA LEU A 133 -7.89 -18.09 0.61
C LEU A 133 -6.49 -17.72 0.14
N ALA A 134 -6.20 -17.86 -1.17
CA ALA A 134 -4.92 -17.47 -1.74
C ALA A 134 -4.68 -15.95 -1.65
N ALA A 135 -5.70 -15.14 -1.93
CA ALA A 135 -5.63 -13.68 -1.79
C ALA A 135 -5.44 -13.24 -0.33
N ILE A 136 -6.08 -13.91 0.63
CA ILE A 136 -5.87 -13.65 2.06
C ILE A 136 -4.46 -14.08 2.50
N ALA A 137 -3.97 -15.21 2.02
CA ALA A 137 -2.62 -15.67 2.35
C ALA A 137 -1.55 -14.66 1.91
N ILE A 138 -1.62 -14.14 0.67
CA ILE A 138 -0.70 -13.09 0.22
C ILE A 138 -0.88 -11.80 1.03
N PHE A 139 -2.11 -11.44 1.40
CA PHE A 139 -2.37 -10.29 2.25
C PHE A 139 -1.69 -10.40 3.61
N ILE A 140 -1.80 -11.54 4.28
CA ILE A 140 -1.16 -11.79 5.58
C ILE A 140 0.36 -11.68 5.43
N VAL A 141 0.93 -12.29 4.40
CA VAL A 141 2.37 -12.21 4.16
C VAL A 141 2.82 -10.76 3.97
N VAL A 142 2.14 -10.02 3.10
CA VAL A 142 2.53 -8.66 2.72
C VAL A 142 2.27 -7.63 3.83
N ASN A 143 1.18 -7.74 4.60
CA ASN A 143 0.80 -6.74 5.61
C ASN A 143 1.35 -7.03 7.01
N LEU A 144 1.45 -8.32 7.39
CA LEU A 144 1.77 -8.73 8.76
C LEU A 144 3.13 -9.40 8.86
N LEU A 145 3.46 -10.30 7.93
CA LEU A 145 4.66 -11.15 8.08
C LEU A 145 5.91 -10.60 7.41
N ILE A 146 5.80 -9.70 6.42
CA ILE A 146 6.98 -9.25 5.66
C ILE A 146 8.01 -8.54 6.56
N SER A 147 7.55 -7.72 7.51
CA SER A 147 8.44 -6.97 8.41
C SER A 147 9.21 -7.90 9.36
N PRO A 148 8.58 -8.85 10.08
CA PRO A 148 9.32 -9.83 10.88
C PRO A 148 10.16 -10.78 10.02
N ILE A 149 9.71 -11.17 8.81
CA ILE A 149 10.52 -11.96 7.88
C ILE A 149 11.78 -11.19 7.45
N ALA A 150 11.63 -9.94 7.03
CA ALA A 150 12.73 -9.06 6.63
C ALA A 150 13.72 -8.86 7.78
N SER A 151 13.22 -8.64 8.99
CA SER A 151 14.03 -8.50 10.20
C SER A 151 14.80 -9.79 10.53
N ALA A 152 14.15 -10.95 10.42
CA ALA A 152 14.79 -12.24 10.67
C ALA A 152 15.90 -12.53 9.65
N ILE A 153 15.63 -12.29 8.36
CA ILE A 153 16.62 -12.45 7.28
C ILE A 153 17.78 -11.46 7.47
N ALA A 154 17.49 -10.20 7.80
CA ALA A 154 18.50 -9.18 8.06
C ALA A 154 19.39 -9.54 9.25
N SER A 155 18.80 -10.00 10.35
CA SER A 155 19.53 -10.41 11.55
C SER A 155 20.44 -11.61 11.30
N PHE A 156 20.07 -12.49 10.38
CA PHE A 156 20.89 -13.64 9.99
C PHE A 156 21.99 -13.27 8.99
N ALA A 157 21.66 -12.51 7.94
CA ALA A 157 22.59 -12.17 6.85
C ALA A 157 23.56 -11.03 7.21
N ALA A 158 23.12 -10.09 8.04
CA ALA A 158 23.92 -8.98 8.55
C ALA A 158 23.74 -8.86 10.07
N PRO A 159 24.36 -9.75 10.86
CA PRO A 159 24.21 -9.76 12.32
C PRO A 159 24.74 -8.48 12.95
N ILE A 160 23.99 -7.93 13.89
CA ILE A 160 24.41 -6.79 14.69
C ILE A 160 25.23 -7.34 15.88
N PRO A 161 26.53 -6.99 16.01
CA PRO A 161 27.38 -7.48 17.10
C PRO A 161 26.82 -7.06 18.47
N SER A 162 26.94 -7.94 19.46
CA SER A 162 26.57 -7.64 20.84
C SER A 162 27.35 -6.43 21.36
N TYR A 163 26.66 -5.50 22.03
CA TYR A 163 27.28 -4.33 22.66
C TYR A 163 28.40 -4.76 23.59
N THR A 164 29.64 -4.53 23.16
CA THR A 164 30.81 -4.68 24.02
C THR A 164 31.14 -3.29 24.55
N PHE A 165 31.26 -3.13 25.87
CA PHE A 165 31.65 -1.84 26.45
C PHE A 165 32.93 -1.33 25.77
N GLY A 166 32.88 -0.16 25.13
CA GLY A 166 33.99 0.43 24.36
C GLY A 166 33.92 0.23 22.83
N SER A 167 32.99 -0.56 22.30
CA SER A 167 32.83 -0.80 20.85
C SER A 167 31.90 0.19 20.14
N GLN A 168 31.81 1.44 20.60
CA GLN A 168 31.19 2.52 19.80
C GLN A 168 32.12 2.90 18.64
N GLY A 169 32.30 1.97 17.70
CA GLY A 169 33.12 2.14 16.52
C GLY A 169 32.29 2.31 15.25
N LYS A 170 32.92 2.88 14.21
CA LYS A 170 32.39 2.92 12.83
C LYS A 170 31.93 1.55 12.34
N ALA A 171 32.54 0.46 12.82
CA ALA A 171 32.18 -0.91 12.49
C ALA A 171 30.79 -1.32 13.03
N MET A 172 30.43 -0.89 14.24
CA MET A 172 29.11 -1.17 14.81
C MET A 172 28.04 -0.37 14.07
N GLN A 173 28.29 0.91 13.81
CA GLN A 173 27.38 1.74 13.01
C GLN A 173 27.17 1.18 11.60
N LYS A 174 28.25 0.67 10.96
CA LYS A 174 28.16 0.00 9.67
C LYS A 174 27.32 -1.28 9.73
N ALA A 175 27.50 -2.12 10.74
CA ALA A 175 26.70 -3.34 10.90
C ALA A 175 25.20 -3.04 11.08
N TYR A 176 24.86 -2.01 11.86
CA TYR A 176 23.48 -1.52 11.96
C TYR A 176 22.94 -1.03 10.61
N GLN A 177 23.75 -0.29 9.86
CA GLN A 177 23.37 0.23 8.56
C GLN A 177 23.14 -0.90 7.54
N ASP A 178 24.03 -1.88 7.50
CA ASP A 178 23.94 -3.03 6.59
C ASP A 178 22.69 -3.87 6.90
N ASN A 179 22.42 -4.15 8.17
CA ASN A 179 21.21 -4.83 8.62
C ASN A 179 19.94 -4.06 8.21
N TYR A 180 19.90 -2.77 8.50
CA TYR A 180 18.76 -1.92 8.17
C TYR A 180 18.51 -1.81 6.66
N ASN A 181 19.58 -1.62 5.87
CA ASN A 181 19.50 -1.57 4.42
C ASN A 181 18.93 -2.87 3.84
N LEU A 182 19.38 -4.02 4.36
CA LEU A 182 18.87 -5.32 3.92
C LEU A 182 17.40 -5.49 4.31
N GLN A 183 17.02 -5.09 5.53
CA GLN A 183 15.62 -5.10 5.96
C GLN A 183 14.76 -4.23 5.02
N GLN A 184 15.21 -3.02 4.69
CA GLN A 184 14.48 -2.14 3.77
C GLN A 184 14.37 -2.70 2.36
N GLN A 185 15.45 -3.28 1.82
CA GLN A 185 15.45 -3.95 0.52
C GLN A 185 14.38 -5.04 0.41
N ILE A 186 14.23 -5.84 1.47
CA ILE A 186 13.19 -6.88 1.53
C ILE A 186 11.81 -6.24 1.69
N SER A 187 11.68 -5.21 2.54
CA SER A 187 10.41 -4.53 2.75
C SER A 187 9.87 -3.80 1.51
N TYR A 188 10.73 -3.37 0.58
CA TYR A 188 10.30 -2.78 -0.71
C TYR A 188 9.44 -3.73 -1.55
N LEU A 189 9.52 -5.05 -1.33
CA LEU A 189 8.65 -6.01 -2.02
C LEU A 189 7.19 -5.95 -1.53
N SER A 190 6.93 -5.35 -0.36
CA SER A 190 5.57 -5.24 0.19
C SER A 190 4.92 -3.91 -0.19
N PRO A 191 3.84 -3.93 -1.00
CA PRO A 191 3.00 -2.75 -1.21
C PRO A 191 2.53 -2.09 0.09
N SER A 192 2.33 -2.86 1.16
CA SER A 192 1.85 -2.36 2.45
C SER A 192 2.90 -1.59 3.23
N GLU A 193 4.15 -2.07 3.23
CA GLU A 193 5.25 -1.31 3.82
C GLU A 193 5.56 -0.05 3.00
N ASN A 194 5.56 -0.17 1.66
CA ASN A 194 5.69 0.98 0.77
C ASN A 194 4.61 2.04 1.05
N PHE A 195 3.34 1.63 1.18
CA PHE A 195 2.22 2.51 1.49
C PHE A 195 2.40 3.21 2.85
N ARG A 196 2.80 2.46 3.89
CA ARG A 196 3.07 3.03 5.22
C ARG A 196 4.20 4.06 5.16
N ASN A 197 5.32 3.73 4.51
CA ASN A 197 6.47 4.62 4.36
C ASN A 197 6.10 5.91 3.61
N ILE A 198 5.38 5.80 2.49
CA ILE A 198 4.94 6.96 1.70
C ILE A 198 4.15 7.93 2.59
N ASN A 199 3.15 7.40 3.29
CA ASN A 199 2.25 8.28 4.02
C ASN A 199 2.85 8.84 5.31
N GLN A 200 3.78 8.12 5.95
CA GLN A 200 4.55 8.67 7.07
C GLN A 200 5.34 9.91 6.68
N VAL A 201 5.85 9.97 5.44
CA VAL A 201 6.59 11.12 4.92
C VAL A 201 5.67 12.21 4.37
N ILE A 202 4.64 11.85 3.59
CA ILE A 202 3.74 12.85 2.97
C ILE A 202 2.93 13.61 4.02
N LEU A 203 2.40 12.91 5.03
CA LEU A 203 1.55 13.50 6.06
C LEU A 203 2.34 14.12 7.23
N ASN A 204 3.66 13.94 7.27
CA ASN A 204 4.51 14.60 8.27
C ASN A 204 5.52 15.52 7.57
N PRO A 205 5.25 16.84 7.48
CA PRO A 205 6.18 17.76 6.84
C PRO A 205 7.49 17.96 7.62
N TYR A 206 7.57 17.47 8.86
CA TYR A 206 8.77 17.48 9.70
C TYR A 206 9.41 16.08 9.80
N PHE A 207 9.11 15.20 8.84
CA PHE A 207 9.69 13.87 8.83
C PHE A 207 11.20 13.94 8.61
N GLU A 208 11.97 13.42 9.57
CA GLU A 208 13.40 13.23 9.44
C GLU A 208 13.73 11.74 9.29
N ASN A 209 14.52 11.40 8.26
CA ASN A 209 15.04 10.05 8.11
C ASN A 209 15.86 9.67 9.35
N ARG A 210 15.63 8.46 9.88
CA ARG A 210 16.32 7.99 11.11
C ARG A 210 17.86 8.04 11.03
N GLN A 211 18.42 8.01 9.82
CA GLN A 211 19.86 8.14 9.56
C GLN A 211 20.39 9.56 9.80
N ASN A 212 19.53 10.58 9.70
CA ASN A 212 19.83 11.98 9.93
C ASN A 212 19.40 12.47 11.32
N MET A 213 18.82 11.60 12.16
CA MET A 213 18.56 11.93 13.56
C MET A 213 19.91 12.13 14.28
N GLN A 214 20.42 13.36 14.21
CA GLN A 214 21.44 13.80 15.15
C GLN A 214 20.81 13.75 16.53
N PHE A 215 21.41 12.99 17.43
CA PHE A 215 21.06 13.01 18.86
C PHE A 215 21.34 14.42 19.40
N GLY A 216 20.36 15.34 19.30
CA GLY A 216 20.49 16.72 19.71
C GLY A 216 19.20 17.52 19.49
N PHE A 217 19.09 18.65 20.19
CA PHE A 217 18.01 19.65 20.07
C PHE A 217 18.04 20.36 18.70
N GLY A 218 17.94 19.61 17.61
CA GLY A 218 17.84 20.15 16.25
C GLY A 218 16.50 20.84 16.04
N GLN A 219 16.48 21.93 15.26
CA GLN A 219 15.23 22.57 14.84
C GLN A 219 14.51 21.66 13.84
N GLN A 220 13.22 21.40 14.08
CA GLN A 220 12.37 20.69 13.13
C GLN A 220 12.29 21.50 11.82
N VAL A 221 12.89 20.99 10.75
CA VAL A 221 12.84 21.64 9.44
C VAL A 221 11.56 21.22 8.73
N LYS A 222 10.76 22.19 8.29
CA LYS A 222 9.59 21.91 7.45
C LYS A 222 10.05 21.61 6.03
N HIS A 223 9.86 20.39 5.57
CA HIS A 223 10.18 19.97 4.21
C HIS A 223 9.04 20.31 3.23
N PRO A 224 9.32 20.96 2.08
CA PRO A 224 8.33 21.16 1.03
C PRO A 224 7.88 19.81 0.45
N ILE A 225 6.69 19.78 -0.14
CA ILE A 225 6.07 18.54 -0.64
C ILE A 225 6.90 17.84 -1.71
N SER A 226 7.65 18.59 -2.51
CA SER A 226 8.55 18.05 -3.54
C SER A 226 9.70 17.25 -2.93
N GLU A 227 10.27 17.73 -1.82
CA GLU A 227 11.31 17.04 -1.10
C GLU A 227 10.75 15.77 -0.44
N SER A 228 9.60 15.88 0.23
CA SER A 228 8.88 14.71 0.79
C SER A 228 8.62 13.64 -0.28
N LEU A 229 8.21 14.04 -1.50
CA LEU A 229 7.94 13.10 -2.60
C LEU A 229 9.21 12.42 -3.11
N SER A 230 10.32 13.16 -3.20
CA SER A 230 11.61 12.62 -3.62
C SER A 230 12.13 11.53 -2.68
N MET A 231 11.88 11.66 -1.38
CA MET A 231 12.26 10.67 -0.36
C MET A 231 11.53 9.33 -0.53
N VAL A 232 10.32 9.34 -1.07
CA VAL A 232 9.46 8.14 -1.16
C VAL A 232 9.18 7.67 -2.59
N TRP A 233 9.84 8.28 -3.58
CA TRP A 233 9.61 8.00 -5.00
C TRP A 233 9.75 6.52 -5.35
N GLY A 234 10.76 5.84 -4.80
CA GLY A 234 10.95 4.40 -5.00
C GLY A 234 9.79 3.55 -4.47
N ASN A 235 9.21 3.91 -3.33
CA ASN A 235 8.05 3.22 -2.75
C ASN A 235 6.80 3.38 -3.65
N ILE A 236 6.59 4.58 -4.22
CA ILE A 236 5.47 4.85 -5.12
C ILE A 236 5.59 3.97 -6.37
N ILE A 237 6.78 3.94 -6.98
CA ILE A 237 7.06 3.09 -8.13
C ILE A 237 6.80 1.62 -7.79
N ALA A 238 7.22 1.13 -6.62
CA ALA A 238 7.01 -0.25 -6.22
C ALA A 238 5.52 -0.64 -6.18
N ILE A 239 4.64 0.23 -5.66
CA ILE A 239 3.19 0.00 -5.67
C ILE A 239 2.64 -0.03 -7.11
N VAL A 240 3.05 0.92 -7.95
CA VAL A 240 2.62 0.99 -9.35
C VAL A 240 3.10 -0.22 -10.15
N VAL A 241 4.33 -0.67 -9.93
CA VAL A 241 4.89 -1.87 -10.56
C VAL A 241 4.11 -3.11 -10.13
N ALA A 242 3.80 -3.27 -8.85
CA ALA A 242 2.98 -4.38 -8.38
C ALA A 242 1.58 -4.37 -9.03
N LEU A 243 0.92 -3.21 -9.04
CA LEU A 243 -0.37 -3.00 -9.71
C LEU A 243 -0.32 -3.45 -11.18
N VAL A 244 0.62 -2.89 -11.95
CA VAL A 244 0.73 -3.14 -13.39
C VAL A 244 1.12 -4.59 -13.67
N MET A 245 2.04 -5.16 -12.89
CA MET A 245 2.48 -6.55 -13.02
C MET A 245 1.30 -7.52 -12.84
N PHE A 246 0.56 -7.41 -11.73
CA PHE A 246 -0.59 -8.29 -11.48
C PHE A 246 -1.73 -8.02 -12.48
N PHE A 247 -1.86 -6.80 -13.00
CA PHE A 247 -2.88 -6.47 -13.99
C PHE A 247 -2.57 -7.14 -15.33
N ILE A 248 -1.34 -7.01 -15.81
CA ILE A 248 -0.86 -7.68 -17.02
C ILE A 248 -0.97 -9.20 -16.87
N ALA A 249 -0.56 -9.74 -15.72
CA ALA A 249 -0.67 -11.18 -15.45
C ALA A 249 -2.13 -11.66 -15.49
N SER A 250 -3.04 -10.93 -14.85
CA SER A 250 -4.49 -11.21 -14.89
C SER A 250 -5.03 -11.14 -16.32
N TYR A 251 -4.64 -10.12 -17.07
CA TYR A 251 -5.08 -9.90 -18.45
C TYR A 251 -4.63 -11.03 -19.38
N ILE A 252 -3.36 -11.42 -19.32
CA ILE A 252 -2.82 -12.53 -20.12
C ILE A 252 -3.49 -13.86 -19.74
N LEU A 253 -3.64 -14.15 -18.46
CA LEU A 253 -4.28 -15.38 -18.00
C LEU A 253 -5.75 -15.47 -18.43
N PHE A 254 -6.49 -14.35 -18.36
CA PHE A 254 -7.88 -14.30 -18.76
C PHE A 254 -8.05 -14.53 -20.27
N LEU A 255 -7.19 -13.93 -21.09
CA LEU A 255 -7.23 -14.12 -22.54
C LEU A 255 -6.86 -15.55 -22.97
N ARG A 256 -5.95 -16.21 -22.22
CA ARG A 256 -5.51 -17.58 -22.49
C ARG A 256 -6.47 -18.66 -22.00
N GLN A 257 -7.48 -18.32 -21.19
CA GLN A 257 -8.46 -19.31 -20.75
C GLN A 257 -9.39 -19.69 -21.90
N ASP A 258 -9.28 -20.94 -22.36
CA ASP A 258 -10.29 -21.58 -23.20
C ASP A 258 -11.52 -21.87 -22.33
N ILE A 259 -12.53 -21.02 -22.45
CA ILE A 259 -13.82 -21.20 -21.77
C ILE A 259 -14.68 -22.08 -22.70
N SER A 260 -14.35 -23.38 -22.74
CA SER A 260 -15.20 -24.45 -23.27
C SER A 260 -15.85 -25.21 -22.09
#